data_AF-A0A0M8QL25-F1
#
_entry.id   AF-A0A0M8QL25-F1
#
_cell.length_a   1.000
_cell.length_b   1.000
_cell.length_c   1.000
_cell.angle_alpha   90.00
_cell.angle_beta   90.00
_cell.angle_gamma   90.00
#
_symmetry.space_group_name_H-M   'P 1'
#
loop_
_entity.id
_entity.type
_entity.pdbx_description
1 polymer ?
#
loop_
_entity_poly.entity_id
_entity_poly.type
_entity_poly.pdbx_seq_one_letter_code
_entity_poly.pdbx_strand_id
1 'polypeptide(L)'
;MWSHLVSDLSYDELHTFADRLGVPRRAFERDHYDLPRHRYADAVRAGAVEVSSREVVRLLHGAGLRRRKGAAQPPGSQETSA
;
A
#
# COMPACT_ATOMS: atom_id res chain seq x y z
N MET A 1 10.69 14.29 -5.82
CA MET A 1 9.43 14.11 -5.06
C MET A 1 8.92 12.69 -5.29
N TRP A 2 8.33 12.08 -4.27
CA TRP A 2 7.77 10.74 -4.29
C TRP A 2 6.29 10.80 -3.90
N SER A 3 5.52 9.82 -4.37
CA SER A 3 4.09 9.68 -4.05
C SER A 3 3.85 8.32 -3.41
N HIS A 4 3.02 8.27 -2.37
CA HIS A 4 2.69 7.02 -1.70
C HIS A 4 1.39 6.49 -2.29
N LEU A 5 1.44 5.31 -2.88
CA LEU A 5 0.28 4.59 -3.38
C LEU A 5 -0.20 3.61 -2.30
N VAL A 6 -1.47 3.71 -1.92
CA VAL A 6 -2.12 2.88 -0.90
C VAL A 6 -3.44 2.33 -1.44
N SER A 7 -3.97 1.33 -0.74
CA SER A 7 -5.35 0.88 -0.88
C SER A 7 -6.09 1.11 0.43
N ASP A 8 -7.39 1.39 0.34
CA ASP A 8 -8.34 1.36 1.46
C ASP A 8 -9.21 0.09 1.46
N LEU A 9 -8.97 -0.85 0.53
CA LEU A 9 -9.70 -2.11 0.42
C LEU A 9 -8.87 -3.29 0.89
N SER A 10 -7.70 -3.51 0.28
CA SER A 10 -6.84 -4.66 0.59
C SER A 10 -5.44 -4.52 0.00
N TYR A 11 -4.49 -5.29 0.52
CA TYR A 11 -3.18 -5.38 -0.10
C TYR A 11 -3.22 -6.06 -1.48
N ASP A 12 -4.11 -7.02 -1.71
CA ASP A 12 -4.21 -7.70 -3.00
C ASP A 12 -4.64 -6.74 -4.13
N GLU A 13 -5.57 -5.83 -3.83
CA GLU A 13 -5.95 -4.76 -4.75
C GLU A 13 -4.77 -3.81 -5.01
N LEU A 14 -4.05 -3.40 -3.96
CA LEU A 14 -2.85 -2.58 -4.07
C LEU A 14 -1.75 -3.24 -4.92
N HIS A 15 -1.51 -4.54 -4.73
CA HIS A 15 -0.51 -5.29 -5.48
C HIS A 15 -0.91 -5.44 -6.94
N THR A 16 -2.17 -5.79 -7.21
CA THR A 16 -2.71 -5.89 -8.56
C THR A 16 -2.60 -4.57 -9.31
N PHE A 17 -2.90 -3.46 -8.63
CA PHE A 17 -2.79 -2.13 -9.23
C PHE A 17 -1.33 -1.76 -9.52
N ALA A 18 -0.42 -2.02 -8.57
CA ALA A 18 1.01 -1.77 -8.73
C ALA A 18 1.64 -2.60 -9.87
N ASP A 19 1.24 -3.86 -10.01
CA ASP A 19 1.70 -4.74 -11.10
C ASP A 19 1.26 -4.22 -12.47
N ARG A 20 0.02 -3.70 -12.59
CA ARG A 20 -0.48 -3.05 -13.82
C ARG A 20 0.32 -1.78 -14.18
N LEU A 21 0.86 -1.08 -13.19
CA LEU A 21 1.77 0.06 -13.38
C LEU A 21 3.23 -0.35 -13.61
N GLY A 22 3.55 -1.65 -13.64
CA GLY A 22 4.91 -2.15 -13.73
C GLY A 22 5.78 -1.76 -12.54
N VAL A 23 5.18 -1.61 -11.35
CA VAL A 23 5.89 -1.39 -10.08
C VAL A 23 6.24 -2.76 -9.51
N PRO A 24 7.54 -3.07 -9.29
CA PRO A 24 7.93 -4.39 -8.83
C PRO A 24 7.49 -4.62 -7.38
N ARG A 25 7.04 -5.83 -7.07
CA ARG A 25 6.56 -6.23 -5.73
C ARG A 25 7.53 -5.91 -4.58
N ARG A 26 8.84 -5.92 -4.84
CA ARG A 26 9.89 -5.56 -3.86
C ARG A 26 9.89 -4.09 -3.43
N ALA A 27 9.19 -3.22 -4.15
CA ALA A 27 9.03 -1.81 -3.79
C ALA A 27 7.89 -1.58 -2.77
N PHE A 28 7.24 -2.65 -2.31
CA PHE A 28 6.20 -2.58 -1.30
C PHE A 28 6.80 -2.38 0.10
N GLU A 29 6.39 -1.30 0.76
CA GLU A 29 6.88 -0.87 2.06
C GLU A 29 5.82 -1.06 3.15
N ARG A 30 5.53 -2.33 3.45
CA ARG A 30 4.61 -2.82 4.51
C ARG A 30 3.13 -2.50 4.31
N ASP A 31 2.79 -1.31 3.84
CA ASP A 31 1.41 -0.89 3.60
C ASP A 31 1.20 0.05 2.39
N HIS A 32 2.26 0.37 1.66
CA HIS A 32 2.21 1.26 0.50
C HIS A 32 3.29 0.91 -0.52
N TYR A 33 3.18 1.50 -1.71
CA TYR A 33 4.28 1.60 -2.67
C TYR A 33 4.77 3.05 -2.76
N ASP A 34 6.08 3.21 -2.78
CA ASP A 34 6.73 4.48 -3.06
C ASP A 34 6.92 4.66 -4.58
N LEU A 35 6.17 5.60 -5.16
CA LEU A 35 6.21 5.92 -6.57
C LEU A 35 7.13 7.11 -6.86
N PRO A 36 8.04 7.00 -7.85
CA PRO A 36 8.78 8.15 -8.33
C PRO A 36 7.85 9.13 -9.07
N ARG A 37 8.17 10.43 -9.02
CA ARG A 37 7.35 11.52 -9.61
C ARG A 37 6.82 11.23 -11.02
N HIS A 38 7.62 10.59 -11.88
CA HIS A 38 7.21 10.34 -13.27
C HIS A 38 6.04 9.34 -13.39
N ARG A 39 5.86 8.43 -12.42
CA ARG A 39 4.73 7.48 -12.39
C ARG A 39 3.45 8.06 -11.80
N TYR A 40 3.53 9.25 -11.22
CA TYR A 40 2.39 9.88 -10.58
C TYR A 40 1.19 10.03 -11.53
N ALA A 41 1.43 10.63 -12.70
CA ALA A 41 0.41 10.82 -13.70
C ALA A 41 -0.13 9.49 -14.25
N ASP A 42 0.71 8.45 -14.29
CA ASP A 42 0.31 7.11 -14.75
C ASP A 42 -0.61 6.42 -13.74
N ALA A 43 -0.33 6.57 -12.44
CA ALA A 43 -1.21 6.06 -11.38
C ALA A 43 -2.59 6.73 -11.44
N VAL A 44 -2.64 8.05 -11.57
CA VAL A 44 -3.92 8.78 -11.68
C VAL A 44 -4.68 8.36 -12.94
N ARG A 45 -4.00 8.24 -14.08
CA ARG A 45 -4.62 7.77 -15.34
C ARG A 45 -5.12 6.34 -15.26
N ALA A 46 -4.46 5.49 -14.47
CA ALA A 46 -4.88 4.11 -14.22
C ALA A 46 -6.04 4.00 -13.22
N GLY A 47 -6.49 5.12 -12.64
CA GLY A 47 -7.65 5.16 -11.74
C GLY A 47 -7.33 5.44 -10.27
N ALA A 48 -6.08 5.72 -9.91
CA ALA A 48 -5.76 6.16 -8.56
C ALA A 48 -6.32 7.57 -8.31
N VAL A 49 -6.83 7.80 -7.11
CA VAL A 49 -7.37 9.11 -6.70
C VAL A 49 -6.29 9.91 -5.97
N GLU A 50 -6.03 11.14 -6.42
CA GLU A 50 -5.15 12.07 -5.70
C GLU A 50 -5.81 12.51 -4.39
N VAL A 51 -5.11 12.29 -3.27
CA VAL A 51 -5.54 12.73 -1.95
C VAL A 51 -4.38 13.33 -1.16
N SER A 52 -4.70 14.12 -0.13
CA SER A 52 -3.69 14.67 0.76
C SER A 52 -3.00 13.58 1.58
N SER A 53 -1.77 13.83 2.06
CA SER A 53 -1.06 12.91 2.96
C SER A 53 -1.84 12.56 4.23
N ARG A 54 -2.69 13.47 4.72
CA ARG A 54 -3.55 13.21 5.89
C ARG A 54 -4.62 12.18 5.56
N GLU A 55 -5.21 12.27 4.38
CA GLU A 55 -6.22 11.31 3.93
C GLU A 55 -5.61 9.93 3.65
N VAL A 56 -4.39 9.85 3.10
CA VAL A 56 -3.66 8.56 2.99
C VAL A 56 -3.59 7.85 4.34
N VAL A 57 -3.19 8.56 5.40
CA VAL A 57 -3.10 7.98 6.75
C VAL A 57 -4.48 7.58 7.27
N ARG A 58 -5.51 8.41 7.04
CA ARG A 58 -6.88 8.12 7.45
C ARG A 58 -7.42 6.85 6.78
N LEU A 59 -7.23 6.71 5.47
CA LEU A 59 -7.66 5.56 4.68
C LEU A 59 -6.98 4.26 5.15
N LEU A 60 -5.66 4.28 5.33
CA LEU A 60 -4.90 3.14 5.86
C LEU A 60 -5.39 2.70 7.25
N HIS A 61 -5.73 3.66 8.12
CA HIS A 61 -6.28 3.37 9.44
C HIS A 61 -7.72 2.82 9.36
N GLY A 62 -8.57 3.42 8.53
CA GLY A 62 -9.95 2.96 8.31
C GLY A 62 -10.03 1.54 7.74
N ALA A 63 -9.10 1.20 6.85
CA ALA A 63 -8.99 -0.13 6.24
C ALA A 63 -8.29 -1.18 7.12
N GLY A 64 -7.71 -0.78 8.26
CA GLY A 64 -6.89 -1.67 9.09
C GLY A 64 -5.56 -2.09 8.45
N LEU A 65 -5.13 -1.40 7.39
CA LEU A 65 -3.93 -1.71 6.61
C LEU A 65 -2.67 -0.97 7.09
N ARG A 66 -2.77 -0.03 8.03
CA ARG A 66 -1.59 0.71 8.51
C ARG A 66 -0.61 -0.22 9.26
N ARG A 67 0.64 -0.28 8.80
CA ARG A 67 1.76 -1.01 9.42
C ARG A 67 2.92 -0.07 9.77
N ARG A 68 3.03 0.27 11.06
CA ARG A 68 4.11 1.14 11.57
C ARG A 68 5.43 0.39 11.65
N LYS A 69 6.54 1.11 11.48
CA LYS A 69 7.89 0.55 11.67
C LYS A 69 8.06 0.28 13.18
N GLY A 70 8.33 -0.97 13.57
CA GLY A 70 8.53 -1.36 14.97
C GLY A 70 7.29 -1.84 15.72
N ALA A 71 6.13 -1.97 15.07
CA ALA A 71 5.05 -2.77 15.63
C ALA A 71 5.51 -4.25 15.59
N ALA A 72 5.88 -4.81 16.74
CA ALA A 72 6.16 -6.23 16.86
C ALA A 72 4.98 -7.02 16.28
N GLN A 73 5.26 -7.96 15.39
CA GLN A 73 4.29 -8.99 15.04
C GLN A 73 3.92 -9.67 16.37
N PRO A 74 2.65 -9.67 16.83
CA PRO A 74 2.29 -10.64 17.86
C PRO A 74 2.65 -12.02 17.30
N PRO A 75 3.27 -12.93 18.07
CA PRO A 75 3.64 -14.25 17.57
C PRO A 75 2.41 -14.89 16.95
N GLY A 76 2.43 -14.99 15.62
CA GLY A 76 1.34 -15.57 14.85
C GLY A 76 1.25 -17.04 15.20
N SER A 77 0.08 -17.43 15.72
CA SER A 77 -0.37 -18.78 15.95
C SER A 77 0.04 -19.66 14.77
N GLN A 78 1.02 -20.53 14.98
CA GLN A 78 1.21 -21.69 14.12
C GLN A 78 -0.06 -22.51 14.27
N GLU A 79 -0.79 -22.63 13.16
CA GLU A 79 -1.89 -23.57 12.99
C GLU A 79 -1.39 -24.97 13.38
N THR A 80 -1.90 -25.49 14.49
CA THR A 80 -1.70 -26.88 14.88
C THR A 80 -2.44 -27.75 13.88
N SER A 81 -1.71 -28.28 12.90
CA SER A 81 -2.17 -29.42 12.12
C SER A 81 -2.04 -30.66 13.00
N ALA A 82 -3.19 -31.25 13.33
CA ALA A 82 -3.35 -32.57 13.93
C ALA A 82 -3.89 -33.52 12.86
#